data_AF-A0A7W4TPI0-F1
#
_entry.id   AF-A0A7W4TPI0-F1
#
_cell.length_a   1.000
_cell.length_b   1.000
_cell.length_c   1.000
_cell.angle_alpha   90.00
_cell.angle_beta   90.00
_cell.angle_gamma   90.00
#
_symmetry.space_group_name_H-M   'P 1'
#
loop_
_entity.id
_entity.type
_entity.pdbx_description
1 polymer ?
#
loop_
_entity_poly.entity_id
_entity_poly.type
_entity_poly.pdbx_seq_one_letter_code
_entity_poly.pdbx_strand_id
1 'polypeptide(L)'
;MANLNVTFDDMRTAATNLDHGKAEIADKLARLKALVDSLVSSGYVTDRSSVAFKDSYDEFNTGITQVLEGLTGMSGYLNSAAQTLSDADSQLAASLGR
;
A
#
# COMPACT_ATOMS: atom_id res chain seq x y z
N MET A 1 -3.08 17.10 -23.04
CA MET A 1 -3.07 17.07 -21.56
C MET A 1 -4.34 16.38 -21.14
N ALA A 2 -4.27 15.22 -20.49
CA ALA A 2 -5.46 14.50 -20.06
C ALA A 2 -6.12 15.35 -18.97
N ASN A 3 -7.23 16.02 -19.33
CA ASN A 3 -8.19 16.50 -18.35
C ASN A 3 -8.83 15.24 -17.77
N LEU A 4 -8.11 14.62 -16.85
CA LEU A 4 -8.53 13.44 -16.12
C LEU A 4 -9.69 13.93 -15.26
N ASN A 5 -10.89 13.74 -15.79
CA ASN A 5 -12.15 14.06 -15.15
C ASN A 5 -12.37 13.02 -14.04
N VAL A 6 -11.50 13.04 -13.04
CA VAL A 6 -11.50 12.10 -11.92
C VAL A 6 -12.76 12.38 -11.11
N THR A 7 -13.72 11.47 -11.18
CA THR A 7 -14.93 11.53 -10.37
C THR A 7 -14.64 11.07 -8.94
N PHE A 8 -15.56 11.35 -8.01
CA PHE A 8 -15.45 10.85 -6.63
C PHE A 8 -15.40 9.31 -6.59
N ASP A 9 -16.09 8.65 -7.52
CA ASP A 9 -16.10 7.19 -7.65
C ASP A 9 -14.76 6.66 -8.20
N ASP A 10 -14.11 7.39 -9.12
CA ASP A 10 -12.77 7.02 -9.59
C ASP A 10 -11.75 7.09 -8.45
N MET A 11 -11.83 8.11 -7.59
CA MET A 11 -10.95 8.23 -6.41
C MET A 11 -11.16 7.07 -5.43
N ARG A 12 -12.42 6.73 -5.12
CA ARG A 12 -12.76 5.61 -4.23
C ARG A 12 -12.34 4.26 -4.81
N THR A 13 -12.50 4.08 -6.12
CA THR A 13 -12.06 2.88 -6.84
C THR A 13 -10.54 2.75 -6.79
N ALA A 14 -9.81 3.84 -7.06
CA ALA A 14 -8.36 3.86 -6.97
C ALA A 14 -7.87 3.57 -5.54
N ALA A 15 -8.52 4.14 -4.51
CA ALA A 15 -8.21 3.85 -3.11
C ALA A 15 -8.38 2.37 -2.78
N THR A 16 -9.50 1.78 -3.20
CA THR A 16 -9.78 0.34 -3.02
C THR A 16 -8.73 -0.54 -3.71
N ASN A 17 -8.35 -0.20 -4.94
CA ASN A 17 -7.33 -0.92 -5.68
C ASN A 17 -5.95 -0.84 -5.00
N LEU A 18 -5.60 0.31 -4.40
CA LEU A 18 -4.36 0.45 -3.63
C LEU A 18 -4.37 -0.42 -2.37
N ASP A 19 -5.49 -0.50 -1.66
CA ASP A 19 -5.62 -1.37 -0.48
C ASP A 19 -5.57 -2.86 -0.85
N HIS A 20 -6.18 -3.25 -1.96
CA HIS A 20 -6.07 -4.61 -2.49
C HIS A 20 -4.62 -4.94 -2.88
N GLY A 21 -3.95 -4.07 -3.63
CA GLY A 21 -2.55 -4.24 -4.02
C GLY A 21 -1.63 -4.33 -2.79
N LYS A 22 -1.87 -3.52 -1.77
CA LYS A 22 -1.16 -3.59 -0.48
C LYS A 22 -1.31 -4.97 0.17
N ALA A 23 -2.53 -5.51 0.23
CA ALA A 23 -2.79 -6.83 0.80
C ALA A 23 -2.06 -7.92 0.01
N GLU A 24 -2.12 -7.89 -1.33
CA GLU A 24 -1.41 -8.85 -2.18
C GLU A 24 0.11 -8.81 -2.00
N ILE A 25 0.68 -7.60 -1.88
CA ILE A 25 2.10 -7.41 -1.61
C ILE A 25 2.45 -7.99 -0.24
N ALA A 26 1.72 -7.63 0.81
CA ALA A 26 1.95 -8.16 2.16
C ALA A 26 1.92 -9.70 2.19
N ASP A 27 0.97 -10.30 1.50
CA ASP A 27 0.81 -11.75 1.43
C ASP A 27 1.98 -12.43 0.70
N LYS A 28 2.44 -11.86 -0.42
CA LYS A 28 3.63 -12.33 -1.15
C LYS A 28 4.88 -12.26 -0.27
N LEU A 29 5.02 -11.18 0.49
CA LEU A 29 6.20 -10.95 1.32
C LEU A 29 6.25 -11.89 2.52
N ALA A 30 5.12 -12.17 3.15
CA ALA A 30 5.01 -13.17 4.20
C ALA A 30 5.45 -14.56 3.70
N ARG A 31 5.10 -14.93 2.46
CA ARG A 31 5.54 -16.21 1.85
C ARG A 31 7.04 -16.23 1.58
N LEU A 32 7.60 -15.13 1.06
CA LEU A 32 9.05 -15.00 0.85
C LEU A 32 9.82 -15.10 2.19
N LYS A 33 9.27 -14.51 3.26
CA LYS A 33 9.84 -14.61 4.61
C LYS A 33 9.91 -16.05 5.08
N ALA A 34 8.80 -16.77 4.97
CA ALA A 34 8.74 -18.18 5.38
C ALA A 34 9.74 -19.05 4.60
N LEU A 35 9.94 -18.79 3.31
CA LEU A 35 10.96 -19.47 2.50
C LEU A 35 12.37 -19.19 3.02
N VAL A 36 12.70 -17.92 3.27
CA VAL A 36 14.01 -17.51 3.80
C VAL A 36 14.26 -18.14 5.17
N ASP A 37 13.30 -18.05 6.09
CA ASP A 37 13.39 -18.65 7.41
C ASP A 37 13.59 -20.17 7.33
N SER A 38 12.90 -20.85 6.40
CA SER A 38 13.07 -22.28 6.14
C SER A 38 14.46 -22.63 5.63
N LEU A 39 15.03 -21.84 4.71
CA LEU A 39 16.37 -22.08 4.16
C LEU A 39 17.44 -21.93 5.24
N VAL A 40 17.36 -20.86 6.05
CA VAL A 40 18.27 -20.63 7.17
C VAL A 40 18.13 -21.76 8.20
N SER A 41 16.91 -22.16 8.55
CA SER A 41 16.67 -23.25 9.50
C SER A 41 17.08 -24.64 9.00
N SER A 42 17.05 -24.88 7.68
CA SER A 42 17.35 -26.20 7.09
C SER A 42 18.84 -26.47 6.89
N GLY A 43 19.72 -25.61 7.41
CA GLY A 43 21.16 -25.84 7.35
C GLY A 43 21.88 -25.02 6.28
N TYR A 44 21.26 -24.00 5.69
CA TYR A 44 21.99 -22.92 5.00
C TYR A 44 22.69 -22.02 6.04
N VAL A 45 23.46 -22.63 6.93
CA VAL A 45 24.19 -22.00 8.03
C VAL A 45 25.67 -22.18 7.73
N THR A 46 26.15 -21.47 6.71
CA THR A 46 27.59 -21.25 6.54
C THR A 46 27.93 -19.95 7.28
N ASP A 47 28.91 -19.98 8.17
CA ASP A 47 29.13 -19.08 9.32
C ASP A 47 28.97 -17.56 9.10
N ARG A 48 29.17 -17.05 7.88
CA ARG A 48 29.07 -15.60 7.58
C ARG A 48 28.03 -15.24 6.52
N SER A 49 27.80 -16.12 5.53
CA SER A 49 26.87 -15.83 4.44
C SER A 49 25.40 -15.91 4.88
N SER A 50 25.11 -16.81 5.82
CA SER A 50 23.76 -16.98 6.39
C SER A 50 23.33 -15.76 7.22
N VAL A 51 24.24 -15.19 8.00
CA VAL A 51 24.02 -13.95 8.77
C VAL A 51 23.82 -12.77 7.82
N ALA A 52 24.71 -12.58 6.84
CA ALA A 52 24.58 -11.50 5.86
C ALA A 52 23.27 -11.58 5.06
N PHE A 53 22.85 -12.79 4.67
CA PHE A 53 21.58 -13.00 3.98
C PHE A 53 20.38 -12.65 4.87
N LYS A 54 20.42 -13.03 6.15
CA LYS A 54 19.40 -12.64 7.12
C LYS A 54 19.33 -11.13 7.30
N ASP A 55 20.47 -10.46 7.45
CA ASP A 55 20.53 -9.00 7.61
C ASP A 55 19.96 -8.28 6.38
N SER A 56 20.34 -8.71 5.17
CA SER A 56 19.76 -8.18 3.93
C SER A 56 18.24 -8.41 3.84
N TYR A 57 17.75 -9.53 4.37
CA TYR A 57 16.31 -9.80 4.40
C TYR A 57 15.56 -8.93 5.41
N ASP A 58 16.15 -8.70 6.59
CA ASP A 58 15.57 -7.81 7.61
C ASP A 58 15.54 -6.35 7.12
N GLU A 59 16.57 -5.90 6.40
CA GLU A 59 16.59 -4.59 5.72
C GLU A 59 15.49 -4.49 4.65
N PHE A 60 15.36 -5.52 3.81
CA PHE A 60 14.28 -5.61 2.82
C PHE A 60 12.89 -5.52 3.46
N ASN A 61 12.66 -6.25 4.55
CA ASN A 61 11.40 -6.23 5.29
C ASN A 61 11.09 -4.85 5.91
N THR A 62 12.13 -4.13 6.33
CA THR A 62 12.00 -2.74 6.81
C THR A 62 11.56 -1.81 5.67
N GLY A 63 12.21 -1.87 4.51
CA GLY A 63 11.83 -1.06 3.35
C GLY A 63 10.41 -1.34 2.86
N ILE A 64 10.00 -2.60 2.90
CA ILE A 64 8.62 -3.01 2.62
C ILE A 64 7.60 -2.33 3.51
N THR A 65 7.89 -2.25 4.81
CA THR A 65 6.95 -1.67 5.77
C THR A 65 6.64 -0.23 5.38
N GLN A 66 7.68 0.52 4.97
CA GLN A 66 7.53 1.89 4.45
C GLN A 66 6.71 1.94 3.15
N VAL A 67 6.87 0.97 2.25
CA VAL A 67 6.05 0.88 1.02
C VAL A 67 4.58 0.64 1.36
N LEU A 68 4.27 -0.28 2.27
CA LEU A 68 2.90 -0.59 2.69
C LEU A 68 2.23 0.58 3.42
N GLU A 69 3.00 1.31 4.23
CA GLU A 69 2.57 2.57 4.86
C GLU A 69 2.27 3.63 3.79
N GLY A 70 3.15 3.79 2.80
CA GLY A 70 2.95 4.70 1.68
C GLY A 70 1.66 4.41 0.90
N LEU A 71 1.39 3.13 0.60
CA LEU A 71 0.14 2.71 -0.06
C LEU A 71 -1.09 3.05 0.80
N THR A 72 -1.01 2.84 2.11
CA THR A 72 -2.08 3.19 3.05
C THR A 72 -2.32 4.70 3.08
N GLY A 73 -1.27 5.51 3.11
CA GLY A 73 -1.36 6.96 3.04
C GLY A 73 -2.01 7.45 1.75
N MET A 74 -1.67 6.84 0.60
CA MET A 74 -2.26 7.17 -0.70
C MET A 74 -3.75 6.79 -0.78
N SER A 75 -4.14 5.59 -0.31
CA SER A 75 -5.55 5.20 -0.24
C SER A 75 -6.35 6.15 0.67
N GLY A 76 -5.81 6.47 1.85
CA GLY A 76 -6.42 7.41 2.80
C GLY A 76 -6.61 8.81 2.21
N TYR A 77 -5.62 9.32 1.49
CA TYR A 77 -5.70 10.60 0.78
C TYR A 77 -6.83 10.59 -0.26
N LEU A 78 -6.89 9.57 -1.12
CA LEU A 78 -7.91 9.48 -2.16
C LEU A 78 -9.32 9.41 -1.59
N ASN A 79 -9.54 8.64 -0.52
CA ASN A 79 -10.82 8.58 0.17
C ASN A 79 -11.20 9.94 0.78
N SER A 80 -10.25 10.62 1.42
CA SER A 80 -10.48 11.94 2.04
C SER A 80 -10.79 13.01 1.00
N ALA A 81 -10.09 12.99 -0.13
CA ALA A 81 -10.32 13.90 -1.25
C ALA A 81 -11.70 13.68 -1.86
N ALA A 82 -12.08 12.43 -2.13
CA ALA A 82 -13.40 12.08 -2.65
C ALA A 82 -14.53 12.58 -1.75
N GLN A 83 -14.38 12.37 -0.44
CA GLN A 83 -15.38 12.81 0.55
C GLN A 83 -15.48 14.35 0.59
N THR A 84 -14.35 15.04 0.71
CA THR A 84 -14.30 16.50 0.80
C THR A 84 -14.94 17.15 -0.43
N LEU A 85 -14.63 16.66 -1.62
CA LEU A 85 -15.17 17.20 -2.85
C LEU A 85 -16.68 16.89 -3.01
N SER A 86 -17.12 15.70 -2.62
CA SER A 86 -18.54 15.33 -2.59
C SER A 86 -19.35 16.22 -1.64
N ASP A 87 -18.80 16.54 -0.47
CA ASP A 87 -19.45 17.41 0.51
C ASP A 87 -19.50 18.86 0.02
N ALA A 88 -18.43 19.34 -0.60
CA ALA A 88 -18.38 20.67 -1.20
C ALA A 88 -19.41 20.82 -2.34
N ASP A 89 -19.51 19.82 -3.23
CA ASP A 89 -20.50 19.81 -4.31
C ASP A 89 -21.94 19.85 -3.77
N SER A 90 -22.23 19.03 -2.75
CA SER A 90 -23.55 19.01 -2.08
C SER A 90 -23.90 20.36 -1.46
N GLN A 91 -22.94 21.04 -0.83
CA GLN A 91 -23.14 22.36 -0.25
C GLN A 91 -23.40 23.43 -1.32
N LEU A 92 -22.65 23.40 -2.43
CA LEU A 92 -22.86 24.32 -3.55
C LEU A 92 -24.25 24.14 -4.17
N ALA A 93 -24.67 22.90 -4.42
CA ALA A 93 -26.01 22.58 -4.92
C ALA A 93 -27.11 23.10 -3.98
N ALA A 94 -26.96 22.90 -2.67
CA ALA A 94 -27.90 23.41 -1.67
C ALA A 94 -27.95 24.95 -1.61
N SER A 95 -26.85 25.64 -1.94
CA SER A 95 -26.80 27.11 -1.97
C SER A 95 -27.52 27.73 -3.17
N LEU A 96 -27.52 27.04 -4.32
CA LEU A 96 -28.19 27.48 -5.55
C LEU A 96 -29.67 27.12 -5.60
N GLY A 97 -30.10 26.10 -4.85
CA GLY A 97 -31.50 25.69 -4.75
C GLY A 97 -32.39 26.56 -3.87
N ARG A 98 -31.98 27.79 -3.53
CA ARG A 98 -32.71 28.74 -2.66
C ARG A 98 -33.07 30.01 -3.39
#